data_AF-A0A1I5PC43-F1
#
_entry.id   AF-A0A1I5PC43-F1
#
_cell.length_a   1.000
_cell.length_b   1.000
_cell.length_c   1.000
_cell.angle_alpha   90.00
_cell.angle_beta   90.00
_cell.angle_gamma   90.00
#
_symmetry.space_group_name_H-M   'P 1'
#
loop_
_entity.id
_entity.type
_entity.pdbx_description
1 polymer ?
#
loop_
_entity_poly.entity_id
_entity_poly.type
_entity_poly.pdbx_seq_one_letter_code
_entity_poly.pdbx_strand_id
1 'polypeptide(L)'
;MTYLTIKPANVLGVSYHSFHAFLQELTFREFIQFFLSENSKGENGMLVQMIRESLDEKEEALVLERIDYYNNNGGGVLWKERADQVFEDFIRKCPTGIQEGPEENNVVIMFVLAALHYVFTAYTNKRFRKQAGFKKYRSLKPFKV
;
A
#
# COMPACT_ATOMS: atom_id res chain seq x y z
N MET A 1 1.22 -5.31 21.36
CA MET A 1 1.30 -5.10 19.90
C MET A 1 0.01 -4.47 19.47
N THR A 2 0.06 -3.22 19.00
CA THR A 2 -1.11 -2.56 18.42
C THR A 2 -1.31 -3.13 17.02
N TYR A 3 -2.41 -3.83 16.78
CA TYR A 3 -2.71 -4.37 15.46
C TYR A 3 -3.30 -3.24 14.61
N LEU A 4 -2.54 -2.78 13.61
CA LEU A 4 -3.08 -1.83 12.63
C LEU A 4 -3.92 -2.59 11.60
N THR A 5 -5.17 -2.17 11.43
CA THR A 5 -6.06 -2.68 10.38
C THR A 5 -6.28 -1.58 9.35
N ILE A 6 -6.21 -1.93 8.06
CA ILE A 6 -6.44 -0.98 6.96
C ILE A 6 -7.62 -1.52 6.14
N LYS A 7 -8.78 -0.91 6.38
CA LYS A 7 -10.08 -1.29 5.85
C LYS A 7 -10.77 -0.06 5.25
N PRO A 8 -11.77 -0.24 4.36
CA PRO A 8 -12.55 0.88 3.83
C PRO A 8 -13.07 1.82 4.94
N ALA A 9 -13.53 1.24 6.06
CA ALA A 9 -14.09 2.00 7.17
C ALA A 9 -13.11 2.92 7.91
N ASN A 10 -11.78 2.71 7.78
CA ASN A 10 -10.80 3.44 8.60
C ASN A 10 -9.59 3.99 7.83
N VAL A 11 -9.42 3.69 6.54
CA VAL A 11 -8.22 4.03 5.77
C VAL A 11 -7.89 5.53 5.78
N LEU A 12 -8.90 6.40 5.70
CA LEU A 12 -8.71 7.87 5.71
C LEU A 12 -8.31 8.42 7.08
N GLY A 13 -8.47 7.64 8.15
CA GLY A 13 -8.15 8.02 9.52
C GLY A 13 -6.91 7.33 10.08
N VAL A 14 -6.16 6.59 9.25
CA VAL A 14 -4.93 5.92 9.67
C VAL A 14 -3.86 6.98 9.94
N SER A 15 -3.41 7.07 11.19
CA SER A 15 -2.37 8.05 11.55
C SER A 15 -1.02 7.67 10.98
N TYR A 16 -0.28 8.68 10.52
CA TYR A 16 1.10 8.54 10.03
C TYR A 16 1.98 7.72 10.98
N HIS A 17 1.97 8.08 12.27
CA HIS A 17 2.80 7.42 13.28
C HIS A 17 2.48 5.92 13.44
N SER A 18 1.19 5.56 13.48
CA SER A 18 0.79 4.15 13.59
C SER A 18 1.13 3.38 12.33
N PHE A 19 0.96 4.02 11.17
CA PHE A 19 1.27 3.46 9.87
C PHE A 19 2.76 3.20 9.70
N HIS A 20 3.59 4.21 9.96
CA HIS A 20 5.05 4.08 9.87
C HIS A 20 5.58 3.01 10.82
N ALA A 21 5.11 2.97 12.07
CA ALA A 21 5.48 1.91 13.02
C ALA A 21 5.06 0.52 12.52
N PHE A 22 3.91 0.38 11.87
CA PHE A 22 3.49 -0.88 11.25
C PHE A 22 4.39 -1.28 10.09
N LEU A 23 4.80 -0.33 9.25
CA LEU A 23 5.69 -0.59 8.10
C LEU A 23 7.10 -1.02 8.53
N GLN A 24 7.59 -0.57 9.69
CA GLN A 24 8.90 -0.97 10.21
C GLN A 24 9.01 -2.47 10.45
N GLU A 25 7.89 -3.16 10.70
CA GLU A 25 7.88 -4.60 10.98
C GLU A 25 7.80 -5.46 9.71
N LEU A 26 7.73 -4.86 8.52
CA LEU A 26 7.41 -5.55 7.27
C LEU A 26 8.41 -5.23 6.15
N THR A 27 8.66 -6.21 5.29
CA THR A 27 9.13 -5.93 3.93
C THR A 27 7.99 -5.38 3.08
N PHE A 28 8.31 -4.65 2.00
CA PHE A 28 7.28 -4.12 1.10
C PHE A 28 6.44 -5.24 0.47
N ARG A 29 7.05 -6.40 0.18
CA ARG A 29 6.31 -7.60 -0.22
C ARG A 29 5.32 -8.06 0.84
N GLU A 30 5.71 -8.07 2.11
CA GLU A 30 4.82 -8.48 3.21
C GLU A 30 3.69 -7.48 3.42
N PHE A 31 3.94 -6.19 3.22
CA PHE A 31 2.90 -5.17 3.23
C PHE A 31 1.87 -5.36 2.10
N ILE A 32 2.30 -5.67 0.87
CA ILE A 32 1.38 -6.05 -0.21
C ILE A 32 0.64 -7.36 0.12
N GLN A 33 1.37 -8.32 0.71
CA GLN A 33 0.81 -9.61 1.12
C GLN A 33 -0.25 -9.45 2.22
N PHE A 34 -0.11 -8.46 3.09
CA PHE A 34 -1.10 -8.11 4.12
C PHE A 34 -2.46 -7.77 3.48
N PHE A 35 -2.50 -6.91 2.46
CA PHE A 35 -3.77 -6.64 1.74
C PHE A 35 -4.31 -7.86 0.99
N LEU A 36 -3.41 -8.73 0.50
CA LEU A 36 -3.76 -10.02 -0.09
C LEU A 36 -4.16 -11.08 0.96
N SER A 37 -4.10 -10.85 2.26
CA SER A 37 -4.56 -11.82 3.26
C SER A 37 -5.72 -11.29 4.09
N GLU A 38 -5.66 -10.01 4.42
CA GLU A 38 -6.58 -9.34 5.33
C GLU A 38 -7.88 -8.94 4.64
N ASN A 39 -7.82 -8.61 3.35
CA ASN A 39 -8.95 -8.05 2.61
C ASN A 39 -9.35 -8.98 1.46
N SER A 40 -10.67 -9.11 1.30
CA SER A 40 -11.25 -9.61 0.07
C SER A 40 -10.91 -8.71 -1.12
N LYS A 41 -10.97 -9.26 -2.33
CA LYS A 41 -10.80 -8.46 -3.56
C LYS A 41 -11.80 -7.29 -3.64
N GLY A 42 -13.02 -7.49 -3.13
CA GLY A 42 -14.05 -6.45 -3.06
C GLY A 42 -13.66 -5.31 -2.12
N GLU A 43 -13.19 -5.63 -0.91
CA GLU A 43 -12.69 -4.63 0.04
C GLU A 43 -11.49 -3.85 -0.51
N ASN A 44 -10.54 -4.52 -1.17
CA ASN A 44 -9.42 -3.83 -1.83
C ASN A 44 -9.90 -2.91 -2.97
N GLY A 45 -10.99 -3.27 -3.67
CA GLY A 45 -11.62 -2.40 -4.66
C GLY A 45 -12.24 -1.16 -4.03
N MET A 46 -12.96 -1.34 -2.91
CA MET A 46 -13.54 -0.22 -2.15
C MET A 46 -12.46 0.70 -1.59
N LEU A 47 -11.33 0.16 -1.10
CA LEU A 47 -10.18 0.96 -0.66
C LEU A 47 -9.65 1.86 -1.78
N VAL A 48 -9.42 1.30 -2.98
CA VAL A 48 -8.96 2.09 -4.13
C VAL A 48 -9.94 3.21 -4.46
N GLN A 49 -11.24 2.89 -4.51
CA GLN A 49 -12.27 3.88 -4.81
C GLN A 49 -12.28 5.02 -3.78
N MET A 50 -12.34 4.69 -2.49
CA MET A 50 -12.39 5.69 -1.41
C MET A 50 -11.15 6.58 -1.38
N ILE A 51 -9.96 6.00 -1.59
CA ILE A 51 -8.73 6.79 -1.62
C ILE A 51 -8.76 7.75 -2.81
N ARG A 52 -9.09 7.27 -4.02
CA ARG A 52 -9.15 8.15 -5.21
C ARG A 52 -10.20 9.25 -5.09
N GLU A 53 -11.34 8.98 -4.46
CA GLU A 53 -12.36 9.99 -4.17
C GLU A 53 -11.90 11.06 -3.15
N SER A 54 -10.88 10.74 -2.34
CA SER A 54 -10.31 11.67 -1.35
C SER A 54 -9.07 12.43 -1.83
N LEU A 55 -8.45 12.00 -2.94
CA LEU A 55 -7.26 12.62 -3.50
C LEU A 55 -7.61 13.62 -4.59
N ASP A 56 -6.81 14.67 -4.72
CA ASP A 56 -6.87 15.54 -5.89
C ASP A 56 -6.13 14.93 -7.10
N GLU A 57 -6.32 15.52 -8.29
CA GLU A 57 -5.71 15.02 -9.53
C GLU A 57 -4.17 15.03 -9.49
N LYS A 58 -3.56 15.95 -8.74
CA LYS A 58 -2.10 16.05 -8.64
C LYS A 58 -1.54 14.95 -7.75
N GLU A 59 -2.21 14.67 -6.66
CA GLU A 59 -1.86 13.57 -5.76
C GLU A 59 -1.99 12.23 -6.47
N GLU A 60 -3.10 11.98 -7.19
CA GLU A 60 -3.25 10.75 -7.96
C GLU A 60 -2.18 10.63 -9.05
N ALA A 61 -1.88 11.70 -9.78
CA ALA A 61 -0.83 11.72 -10.79
C ALA A 61 0.55 11.37 -10.19
N LEU A 62 0.85 11.85 -8.98
CA LEU A 62 2.08 11.50 -8.28
C LEU A 62 2.14 10.01 -7.95
N VAL A 63 1.05 9.42 -7.46
CA VAL A 63 1.00 7.97 -7.19
C VAL A 63 1.34 7.17 -8.45
N LEU A 64 0.76 7.55 -9.59
CA LEU A 64 1.03 6.90 -10.88
C LEU A 64 2.49 7.07 -11.31
N GLU A 65 3.05 8.26 -11.18
CA GLU A 65 4.47 8.51 -11.48
C GLU A 65 5.39 7.61 -10.62
N ARG A 66 5.07 7.45 -9.32
CA ARG A 66 5.87 6.59 -8.43
C ARG A 66 5.73 5.11 -8.79
N ILE A 67 4.53 4.65 -9.16
CA ILE A 67 4.32 3.28 -9.65
C ILE A 67 5.18 3.04 -10.90
N ASP A 68 5.19 3.96 -11.86
CA ASP A 68 5.98 3.86 -13.08
C ASP A 68 7.48 3.88 -12.77
N TYR A 69 7.92 4.76 -11.86
CA TYR A 69 9.30 4.78 -11.40
C TYR A 69 9.72 3.43 -10.81
N TYR A 70 8.93 2.86 -9.91
CA TYR A 70 9.22 1.57 -9.28
C TYR A 70 9.21 0.41 -10.29
N ASN A 71 8.29 0.43 -11.26
CA ASN A 71 8.23 -0.58 -12.32
C ASN A 71 9.47 -0.56 -13.21
N ASN A 72 10.01 0.63 -13.49
CA ASN A 72 11.16 0.81 -14.38
C ASN A 72 12.52 0.67 -13.66
N ASN A 73 12.60 1.07 -12.38
CA ASN A 73 13.87 1.22 -11.65
C ASN A 73 14.00 0.28 -10.44
N GLY A 74 12.90 -0.16 -9.82
CA GLY A 74 12.92 -0.94 -8.58
C GLY A 74 13.26 -2.42 -8.75
N GLY A 75 13.13 -2.95 -9.97
CA GLY A 75 13.42 -4.34 -10.30
C GLY A 75 12.77 -5.35 -9.34
N GLY A 76 13.37 -6.53 -9.19
CA GLY A 76 12.95 -7.52 -8.18
C GLY A 76 13.41 -7.19 -6.75
N VAL A 77 14.14 -6.09 -6.55
CA VAL A 77 14.81 -5.71 -5.30
C VAL A 77 13.85 -5.00 -4.36
N LEU A 78 13.00 -4.11 -4.89
CA LEU A 78 11.97 -3.37 -4.16
C LEU A 78 11.13 -4.25 -3.22
N TRP A 79 10.77 -5.46 -3.65
CA TRP A 79 9.95 -6.40 -2.87
C TRP A 79 10.64 -6.86 -1.58
N LYS A 80 11.97 -6.86 -1.55
CA LYS A 80 12.77 -7.32 -0.42
C LYS A 80 13.18 -6.19 0.52
N GLU A 81 12.99 -4.94 0.10
CA GLU A 81 13.26 -3.77 0.94
C GLU A 81 12.23 -3.67 2.06
N ARG A 82 12.61 -2.97 3.15
CA ARG A 82 11.68 -2.72 4.23
C ARG A 82 10.61 -1.72 3.78
N ALA A 83 9.37 -1.93 4.20
CA ALA A 83 8.26 -1.12 3.74
C ALA A 83 8.36 0.35 4.21
N ASP A 84 8.94 0.59 5.38
CA ASP A 84 9.23 1.93 5.90
C ASP A 84 10.23 2.67 5.02
N GLN A 85 11.28 1.99 4.52
CA GLN A 85 12.26 2.61 3.62
C GLN A 85 11.63 3.00 2.28
N VAL A 86 10.79 2.14 1.72
CA VAL A 86 10.06 2.43 0.48
C VAL A 86 9.09 3.61 0.68
N PHE A 87 8.45 3.69 1.85
CA PHE A 87 7.57 4.79 2.23
C PHE A 87 8.31 6.12 2.42
N GLU A 88 9.45 6.12 3.10
CA GLU A 88 10.32 7.30 3.23
C GLU A 88 10.83 7.79 1.86
N ASP A 89 11.20 6.88 0.97
CA ASP A 89 11.57 7.24 -0.39
C ASP A 89 10.37 7.74 -1.21
N PHE A 90 9.17 7.23 -0.97
CA PHE A 90 7.93 7.76 -1.53
C PHE A 90 7.72 9.22 -1.09
N ILE A 91 7.79 9.47 0.23
CA ILE A 91 7.66 10.78 0.88
C ILE A 91 8.65 11.80 0.34
N ARG A 92 9.95 11.47 0.24
CA ARG A 92 11.00 12.41 -0.20
C ARG A 92 10.77 12.99 -1.59
N LYS A 93 9.89 12.38 -2.37
CA LYS A 93 9.55 12.80 -3.73
C LYS A 93 8.14 13.41 -3.82
N CYS A 94 7.38 13.41 -2.73
CA CYS A 94 6.19 14.24 -2.62
C CYS A 94 6.61 15.73 -2.60
N PRO A 95 6.09 16.56 -3.51
CA PRO A 95 6.51 17.96 -3.67
C PRO A 95 6.07 18.87 -2.52
N THR A 96 5.31 18.35 -1.56
CA THR A 96 4.85 19.07 -0.38
C THR A 96 5.82 18.83 0.78
N GLY A 97 6.38 19.93 1.31
CA GLY A 97 7.05 19.89 2.59
C GLY A 97 6.05 19.41 3.63
N ILE A 98 6.20 18.16 4.08
CA ILE A 98 5.33 17.55 5.08
C ILE A 98 5.45 18.39 6.35
N GLN A 99 4.42 19.20 6.61
CA GLN A 99 4.20 19.83 7.91
C GLN A 99 3.13 19.01 8.62
N GLU A 100 3.33 18.73 9.91
CA GLU A 100 2.41 17.94 10.75
C GLU A 100 0.95 18.40 10.54
N GLY A 101 0.04 17.49 10.11
CA GLY A 101 -1.34 17.86 9.80
C GLY A 101 -2.10 16.87 8.89
N PRO A 102 -3.29 17.26 8.35
CA PRO A 102 -4.08 16.44 7.42
C PRO A 102 -3.29 15.94 6.19
N GLU A 103 -2.27 16.69 5.78
CA GLU A 103 -1.38 16.37 4.67
C GLU A 103 -0.55 15.10 4.92
N GLU A 104 -0.22 14.76 6.18
CA GLU A 104 0.46 13.50 6.51
C GLU A 104 -0.41 12.27 6.21
N ASN A 105 -1.72 12.40 6.47
CA ASN A 105 -2.66 11.33 6.17
C ASN A 105 -2.81 11.13 4.66
N ASN A 106 -2.70 12.21 3.87
CA ASN A 106 -2.71 12.11 2.41
C ASN A 106 -1.53 11.25 1.91
N VAL A 107 -0.34 11.43 2.47
CA VAL A 107 0.83 10.62 2.09
C VAL A 107 0.63 9.14 2.45
N VAL A 108 0.02 8.84 3.60
CA VAL A 108 -0.34 7.46 3.98
C VAL A 108 -1.28 6.85 2.94
N ILE A 109 -2.39 7.51 2.62
CA ILE A 109 -3.37 6.95 1.68
C ILE A 109 -2.82 6.86 0.25
N MET A 110 -1.97 7.79 -0.18
CA MET A 110 -1.26 7.73 -1.46
C MET A 110 -0.34 6.51 -1.53
N PHE A 111 0.40 6.23 -0.46
CA PHE A 111 1.26 5.05 -0.40
C PHE A 111 0.45 3.74 -0.36
N VAL A 112 -0.67 3.72 0.35
CA VAL A 112 -1.62 2.59 0.32
C VAL A 112 -2.16 2.37 -1.09
N LEU A 113 -2.50 3.44 -1.83
CA LEU A 113 -2.94 3.35 -3.21
C LEU A 113 -1.86 2.73 -4.12
N ALA A 114 -0.61 3.14 -3.95
CA ALA A 114 0.53 2.54 -4.67
C ALA A 114 0.66 1.04 -4.37
N ALA A 115 0.56 0.62 -3.10
CA ALA A 115 0.60 -0.79 -2.73
C ALA A 115 -0.57 -1.59 -3.34
N LEU A 116 -1.78 -1.01 -3.34
CA LEU A 116 -2.98 -1.63 -3.91
C LEU A 116 -2.85 -1.84 -5.43
N HIS A 117 -2.14 -0.99 -6.16
CA HIS A 117 -1.81 -1.25 -7.57
C HIS A 117 -1.12 -2.63 -7.74
N TYR A 118 -0.15 -2.94 -6.88
CA TYR A 118 0.55 -4.23 -6.92
C TYR A 118 -0.33 -5.39 -6.46
N VAL A 119 -1.23 -5.17 -5.51
CA VAL A 119 -2.27 -6.14 -5.11
C VAL A 119 -3.13 -6.54 -6.32
N PHE A 120 -3.64 -5.56 -7.06
CA PHE A 120 -4.46 -5.81 -8.25
C PHE A 120 -3.65 -6.49 -9.37
N THR A 121 -2.40 -6.09 -9.56
CA THR A 121 -1.48 -6.76 -10.49
C THR A 121 -1.26 -8.23 -10.07
N ALA A 122 -1.13 -8.53 -8.78
CA ALA A 122 -0.96 -9.90 -8.28
C ALA A 122 -2.20 -10.78 -8.45
N TYR A 123 -3.40 -10.19 -8.45
CA TYR A 123 -4.65 -10.89 -8.76
C TYR A 123 -4.70 -11.36 -10.22
N THR A 124 -4.30 -10.50 -11.16
CA THR A 124 -4.46 -10.76 -12.60
C THR A 124 -3.23 -11.44 -13.22
N ASN A 125 -2.03 -11.17 -12.71
CA ASN A 125 -0.78 -11.65 -13.30
C ASN A 125 -0.08 -12.72 -12.45
N LYS A 126 -0.29 -13.99 -12.82
CA LYS A 126 0.33 -15.16 -12.16
C LYS A 126 1.85 -15.14 -12.22
N ARG A 127 2.46 -14.62 -13.29
CA ARG A 127 3.92 -14.56 -13.46
C ARG A 127 4.51 -13.55 -12.48
N PHE A 128 3.95 -12.34 -12.44
CA PHE A 128 4.31 -11.31 -11.47
C PHE A 128 4.20 -11.84 -10.05
N ARG A 129 3.08 -12.49 -9.69
CA ARG A 129 2.89 -13.08 -8.36
C ARG A 129 4.00 -14.05 -7.97
N LYS A 130 4.43 -14.91 -8.90
CA LYS A 130 5.55 -15.84 -8.67
C LYS A 130 6.88 -15.11 -8.52
N GLN A 131 7.16 -14.12 -9.37
CA GLN A 131 8.41 -13.36 -9.36
C GLN A 131 8.57 -12.53 -8.10
N ALA A 132 7.51 -11.84 -7.68
CA ALA A 132 7.46 -11.08 -6.44
C ALA A 132 7.41 -11.97 -5.18
N GLY A 133 7.20 -13.29 -5.34
CA GLY A 133 7.16 -14.23 -4.23
C GLY A 133 5.91 -14.12 -3.35
N PHE A 134 4.82 -13.56 -3.86
CA PHE A 134 3.54 -13.51 -3.14
C PHE A 134 2.95 -14.91 -3.02
N LYS A 135 2.53 -15.27 -1.80
CA LYS A 135 1.88 -16.54 -1.53
C LYS A 135 0.51 -16.56 -2.23
N LYS A 136 0.15 -17.74 -2.76
CA LYS A 136 -1.16 -17.92 -3.40
C LYS A 136 -2.25 -17.60 -2.36
N TYR A 137 -3.10 -16.62 -2.66
CA TYR A 137 -4.34 -16.34 -1.94
C TYR A 137 -5.12 -17.66 -1.87
N ARG A 138 -5.02 -18.38 -0.75
CA ARG A 138 -6.06 -19.34 -0.38
C ARG A 138 -7.15 -18.44 0.17
N SER A 139 -8.35 -18.49 -0.41
CA SER A 139 -9.51 -17.93 0.27
C SER A 139 -9.48 -18.47 1.70
N LEU A 140 -9.16 -17.60 2.65
CA LEU A 140 -9.22 -17.94 4.04
C LEU A 140 -10.70 -18.30 4.26
N LYS A 141 -10.96 -19.58 4.52
CA LYS A 141 -12.21 -19.93 5.19
C LYS A 141 -12.28 -19.02 6.41
N PRO A 142 -13.44 -18.39 6.69
CA PRO A 142 -13.54 -17.50 7.83
C PRO A 142 -13.04 -18.24 9.07
N PHE A 143 -12.08 -17.63 9.77
CA PHE A 143 -11.74 -18.09 11.11
C PHE A 143 -13.04 -18.03 11.92
N LYS A 144 -13.52 -19.21 12.37
CA LYS A 144 -14.51 -19.26 13.44
C LYS A 144 -13.81 -18.70 14.69
N VAL A 145 -14.33 -17.59 15.20
CA VAL A 145 -14.17 -17.21 16.61
C VAL A 145 -14.89 -18.24 17.46
#